data_AF-A0A2M7CCQ9-F1
#
_entry.id   AF-A0A2M7CCQ9-F1
#
_cell.length_a   1.000
_cell.length_b   1.000
_cell.length_c   1.000
_cell.angle_alpha   90.00
_cell.angle_beta   90.00
_cell.angle_gamma   90.00
#
_symmetry.space_group_name_H-M   'P 1'
#
loop_
_entity.id
_entity.type
_entity.pdbx_description
1 polymer ?
#
loop_
_entity_poly.entity_id
_entity_poly.type
_entity_poly.pdbx_seq_one_letter_code
_entity_poly.pdbx_strand_id
1 'polypeptide(L)'
;MTNEQIKASLAPCGLSCEKCFAHVDGDIRRYSLKLKEKLGNFNIYAKRYETLLGDPVFKKYPDFKEMLDYFASENCKGCRNEQCKMFKNCGVRGCHQEKQVDYCYQCDEFPCNRTNFDENLYKAWGRINEIIKNEGIEKYYEKTLKRPRYI
;
A
#
# COMPACT_ATOMS: atom_id res chain seq x y z
N MET A 1 6.46 -19.77 0.29
CA MET A 1 5.31 -19.02 0.85
C MET A 1 4.04 -19.75 0.41
N THR A 2 3.04 -19.90 1.27
CA THR A 2 1.80 -20.62 0.92
C THR A 2 0.84 -19.71 0.13
N ASN A 3 -0.12 -20.30 -0.60
CA ASN A 3 -1.13 -19.50 -1.32
C ASN A 3 -1.98 -18.63 -0.38
N GLU A 4 -2.29 -19.10 0.83
CA GLU A 4 -2.98 -18.30 1.84
C GLU A 4 -2.16 -17.09 2.31
N GLN A 5 -0.84 -17.23 2.44
CA GLN A 5 0.03 -16.10 2.78
C GLN A 5 0.06 -15.05 1.65
N ILE A 6 0.17 -15.50 0.39
CA ILE A 6 0.16 -14.59 -0.76
C ILE A 6 -1.20 -13.88 -0.88
N LYS A 7 -2.28 -14.61 -0.66
CA LYS A 7 -3.64 -14.08 -0.63
C LYS A 7 -3.83 -13.02 0.45
N ALA A 8 -3.27 -13.22 1.64
CA ALA A 8 -3.29 -12.22 2.70
C ALA A 8 -2.51 -10.95 2.32
N SER A 9 -1.40 -11.08 1.57
CA SER A 9 -0.58 -9.95 1.13
C SER A 9 -1.16 -9.14 -0.03
N LEU A 10 -2.12 -9.69 -0.78
CA LEU A 10 -2.70 -9.07 -1.97
C LEU A 10 -4.20 -8.78 -1.79
N ALA A 11 -4.60 -7.55 -2.14
CA ALA A 11 -6.01 -7.19 -2.21
C ALA A 11 -6.74 -7.97 -3.32
N PRO A 12 -8.07 -8.08 -3.28
CA PRO A 12 -8.85 -8.74 -4.34
C PRO A 12 -8.70 -8.08 -5.72
N CYS A 13 -8.37 -6.78 -5.75
CA CYS A 13 -8.02 -6.05 -6.97
C CYS A 13 -6.59 -6.35 -7.48
N GLY A 14 -5.82 -7.16 -6.75
CA GLY A 14 -4.43 -7.52 -7.05
C GLY A 14 -3.37 -6.53 -6.56
N LEU A 15 -3.76 -5.39 -5.96
CA LEU A 15 -2.79 -4.47 -5.35
C LEU A 15 -2.10 -5.11 -4.13
N SER A 16 -0.81 -4.88 -3.99
CA SER A 16 -0.02 -5.38 -2.86
C SER A 16 -0.25 -4.56 -1.59
N CYS A 17 -0.88 -5.16 -0.59
CA CYS A 17 -1.15 -4.55 0.72
C CYS A 17 0.15 -4.35 1.51
N GLU A 18 1.08 -5.31 1.46
CA GLU A 18 2.41 -5.25 2.11
C GLU A 18 3.27 -4.06 1.63
N LYS A 19 3.04 -3.56 0.41
CA LYS A 19 3.72 -2.38 -0.14
C LYS A 19 2.93 -1.08 0.01
N CYS A 20 1.77 -1.12 0.66
CA CYS A 20 0.95 0.08 0.94
C CYS A 20 1.57 0.92 2.05
N PHE A 21 1.53 2.25 1.94
CA PHE A 21 1.97 3.15 3.02
C PHE A 21 1.18 2.96 4.32
N ALA A 22 -0.08 2.50 4.23
CA ALA A 22 -0.99 2.45 5.37
C ALA A 22 -1.02 1.10 6.09
N HIS A 23 -0.47 0.03 5.49
CA HIS A 23 -0.65 -1.32 6.02
C HIS A 23 0.16 -1.53 7.31
N VAL A 24 -0.49 -2.11 8.32
CA VAL A 24 0.09 -2.31 9.66
C VAL A 24 1.35 -3.19 9.63
N ASP A 25 1.37 -4.19 8.75
CA ASP A 25 2.54 -5.06 8.53
C ASP A 25 3.36 -4.67 7.29
N GLY A 26 3.12 -3.49 6.73
CA GLY A 26 3.75 -3.04 5.50
C GLY A 26 5.20 -2.56 5.69
N ASP A 27 5.99 -2.66 4.61
CA ASP A 27 7.40 -2.26 4.59
C ASP A 27 7.60 -0.80 4.98
N ILE A 28 6.75 0.09 4.45
CA ILE A 28 6.83 1.54 4.70
C ILE A 28 6.67 1.83 6.19
N ARG A 29 5.70 1.20 6.86
CA ARG A 29 5.51 1.38 8.31
C ARG A 29 6.72 0.86 9.09
N ARG A 30 7.17 -0.36 8.78
CA ARG A 30 8.32 -0.98 9.44
C ARG A 30 9.58 -0.13 9.32
N TYR A 31 9.86 0.42 8.13
CA TYR A 31 11.00 1.31 7.93
C TYR A 31 10.81 2.66 8.61
N SER A 32 9.58 3.20 8.61
CA SER A 32 9.26 4.44 9.32
C SER A 32 9.47 4.32 10.83
N LEU A 33 9.03 3.21 11.44
CA LEU A 33 9.28 2.91 12.85
C LEU A 33 10.77 2.85 13.17
N LYS A 34 11.55 2.13 12.35
CA LYS A 34 13.01 2.06 12.50
C LYS A 34 13.66 3.43 12.34
N LEU A 35 13.22 4.23 11.37
CA LEU A 35 13.76 5.58 11.17
C LEU A 35 13.44 6.49 12.35
N LYS A 36 12.21 6.45 12.88
CA LYS A 36 11.83 7.17 14.11
C LYS A 36 12.72 6.79 15.29
N GLU A 37 12.94 5.48 15.49
CA GLU A 37 13.81 4.96 16.54
C GLU A 37 15.23 5.53 16.40
N LYS A 38 15.81 5.52 15.19
CA LYS A 38 17.17 6.02 14.95
C LYS A 38 17.29 7.53 15.01
N LEU A 39 16.25 8.29 14.66
CA LEU A 39 16.24 9.74 14.78
C LEU A 39 16.07 10.20 16.24
N GLY A 40 15.32 9.47 17.07
CA GLY A 40 15.09 9.83 18.46
C GLY A 40 14.60 11.27 18.60
N ASN A 41 15.36 12.10 19.35
CA ASN A 41 15.03 13.51 19.57
C ASN A 41 15.73 14.47 18.58
N PHE A 42 15.85 14.08 17.31
CA PHE A 42 16.54 14.87 16.28
C PHE A 42 15.95 16.27 16.05
N ASN A 43 14.73 16.58 16.52
CA ASN A 43 14.12 17.91 16.39
C ASN A 43 15.02 19.04 16.93
N ILE A 44 15.68 18.82 18.07
CA ILE A 44 16.61 19.79 18.66
C ILE A 44 17.81 20.03 17.71
N TYR A 45 18.30 18.97 17.07
CA TYR A 45 19.41 19.05 16.14
C TYR A 45 19.00 19.69 14.81
N ALA A 46 17.82 19.39 14.29
CA ALA A 46 17.29 20.05 13.10
C ALA A 46 17.26 21.58 13.29
N LYS A 47 16.69 22.06 14.40
CA LYS A 47 16.69 23.50 14.73
C LYS A 47 18.10 24.09 14.83
N ARG A 48 19.06 23.35 15.39
CA ARG A 48 20.46 23.78 15.45
C ARG A 48 21.09 23.86 14.05
N TYR A 49 20.78 22.90 13.18
CA TYR A 49 21.36 22.79 11.84
C TYR A 49 20.79 23.82 10.86
N GLU A 50 19.60 24.38 11.10
CA GLU A 50 19.09 25.53 10.35
C GLU A 50 20.11 26.68 10.30
N THR A 51 20.75 26.99 11.44
CA THR A 51 21.75 28.05 11.53
C THR A 51 23.16 27.54 11.26
N LEU A 52 23.54 26.38 11.82
CA LEU A 52 24.92 25.87 11.74
C LEU A 52 25.33 25.51 10.32
N LEU A 53 24.42 24.93 9.54
CA LEU A 53 24.67 24.53 8.15
C LEU A 53 24.13 25.55 7.14
N GLY A 54 23.24 26.45 7.58
CA GLY A 54 22.60 27.45 6.72
C GLY A 54 21.66 26.83 5.67
N ASP A 55 21.35 25.53 5.76
CA ASP A 55 20.50 24.83 4.80
C ASP A 55 19.03 24.91 5.23
N PRO A 56 18.14 25.50 4.39
CA PRO A 56 16.72 25.63 4.71
C PRO A 56 15.98 24.30 4.81
N VAL A 57 16.56 23.17 4.37
CA VAL A 57 15.92 21.84 4.48
C VAL A 57 15.56 21.49 5.92
N PHE A 58 16.37 21.92 6.91
CA PHE A 58 16.14 21.60 8.32
C PHE A 58 14.88 22.28 8.88
N LYS A 59 14.44 23.40 8.29
CA LYS A 59 13.17 24.06 8.64
C LYS A 59 11.94 23.18 8.36
N LYS A 60 12.08 22.20 7.45
CA LYS A 60 11.02 21.25 7.08
C LYS A 60 10.97 20.03 7.99
N TYR A 61 11.84 19.92 8.98
CA TYR A 61 11.87 18.76 9.88
C TYR A 61 10.54 18.54 10.63
N PRO A 62 9.82 19.57 11.12
CA PRO A 62 8.50 19.38 11.73
C PRO A 62 7.50 18.67 10.79
N ASP A 63 7.38 19.13 9.55
CA ASP A 63 6.49 18.55 8.54
C ASP A 63 6.89 17.11 8.20
N PHE A 64 8.20 16.87 8.03
CA PHE A 64 8.75 15.54 7.83
C PHE A 64 8.41 14.61 9.00
N LYS A 65 8.55 15.10 10.24
CA LYS A 65 8.24 14.32 11.44
C LYS A 65 6.75 13.96 11.48
N GLU A 66 5.85 14.88 11.15
CA GLU A 66 4.41 14.61 11.09
C GLU A 66 4.11 13.52 10.06
N MET A 67 4.68 13.62 8.85
CA MET A 67 4.50 12.60 7.81
C MET A 67 5.07 11.23 8.22
N LEU A 68 6.25 11.23 8.85
CA LEU A 68 6.89 10.02 9.35
C LEU A 68 6.06 9.37 10.47
N ASP A 69 5.48 10.18 11.35
CA ASP A 69 4.56 9.73 12.40
C ASP A 69 3.31 9.08 11.77
N TYR A 70 2.78 9.67 10.71
CA TYR A 70 1.65 9.11 9.96
C TYR A 70 2.00 7.76 9.31
N PHE A 71 3.16 7.63 8.65
CA PHE A 71 3.60 6.36 8.06
C PHE A 71 3.86 5.28 9.11
N ALA A 72 4.29 5.65 10.31
CA ALA A 72 4.52 4.71 11.41
C ALA A 72 3.23 4.23 12.10
N SER A 73 2.09 4.87 11.83
CA SER A 73 0.82 4.61 12.50
C SER A 73 0.08 3.40 11.96
N GLU A 74 -0.79 2.79 12.78
CA GLU A 74 -1.58 1.61 12.41
C GLU A 74 -2.84 1.97 11.65
N ASN A 75 -2.65 2.39 10.40
CA ASN A 75 -3.74 2.97 9.61
C ASN A 75 -4.63 1.93 8.93
N CYS A 76 -4.11 0.75 8.56
CA CYS A 76 -4.86 -0.24 7.79
C CYS A 76 -4.47 -1.71 8.06
N LYS A 77 -5.45 -2.61 8.15
CA LYS A 77 -5.29 -4.07 8.30
C LYS A 77 -5.44 -4.87 6.98
N GLY A 78 -5.59 -4.16 5.87
CA GLY A 78 -5.73 -4.75 4.53
C GLY A 78 -7.18 -4.96 4.08
N CYS A 79 -7.39 -4.91 2.76
CA CYS A 79 -8.72 -4.89 2.15
C CYS A 79 -9.54 -6.17 2.39
N ARG A 80 -8.89 -7.28 2.74
CA ARG A 80 -9.57 -8.54 3.10
C ARG A 80 -10.05 -8.56 4.56
N ASN A 81 -9.46 -7.74 5.43
CA ASN A 81 -9.72 -7.75 6.87
C ASN A 81 -10.58 -6.56 7.33
N GLU A 82 -10.59 -5.45 6.59
CA GLU A 82 -11.37 -4.25 6.95
C GLU A 82 -11.79 -3.41 5.73
N GLN A 83 -12.73 -2.48 5.94
CA GLN A 83 -13.12 -1.53 4.88
C GLN A 83 -11.95 -0.60 4.57
N CYS A 84 -11.72 -0.33 3.29
CA CYS A 84 -10.67 0.60 2.90
C CYS A 84 -11.03 2.01 3.38
N LYS A 85 -10.23 2.54 4.32
CA LYS A 85 -10.44 3.89 4.87
C LYS A 85 -10.23 5.00 3.82
N MET A 86 -9.42 4.71 2.79
CA MET A 86 -9.06 5.65 1.72
C MET A 86 -10.08 5.64 0.58
N PHE A 87 -10.45 4.46 0.10
CA PHE A 87 -11.40 4.29 -1.01
C PHE A 87 -12.75 3.84 -0.48
N LYS A 88 -13.50 4.78 0.12
CA LYS A 88 -14.80 4.50 0.76
C LYS A 88 -15.83 3.89 -0.18
N ASN A 89 -15.77 4.25 -1.47
CA ASN A 89 -16.71 3.79 -2.50
C ASN A 89 -16.14 2.65 -3.35
N CYS A 90 -15.12 1.92 -2.89
CA CYS A 90 -14.52 0.80 -3.64
C CYS A 90 -15.56 -0.29 -3.95
N GLY A 91 -15.81 -0.55 -5.23
CA GLY A 91 -16.76 -1.58 -5.67
C GLY A 91 -16.21 -3.01 -5.64
N VAL A 92 -14.89 -3.20 -5.50
CA VAL A 92 -14.26 -4.52 -5.55
C VAL A 92 -14.48 -5.32 -4.25
N ARG A 93 -14.51 -4.66 -3.09
CA ARG A 93 -14.48 -5.36 -1.80
C ARG A 93 -15.74 -6.20 -1.55
N GLY A 94 -16.92 -5.59 -1.63
CA GLY A 94 -18.17 -6.35 -1.47
C GLY A 94 -18.34 -7.38 -2.58
N CYS A 95 -18.04 -6.97 -3.82
CA CYS A 95 -18.21 -7.81 -5.00
C CYS A 95 -17.44 -9.13 -4.93
N HIS A 96 -16.16 -9.14 -4.50
CA HIS A 96 -15.41 -10.40 -4.45
C HIS A 96 -15.97 -11.37 -3.39
N GLN A 97 -16.55 -10.86 -2.30
CA GLN A 97 -17.18 -11.66 -1.26
C GLN A 97 -18.50 -12.25 -1.77
N GLU A 98 -19.34 -11.44 -2.41
CA GLU A 98 -20.61 -11.84 -3.01
C GLU A 98 -20.42 -12.88 -4.13
N LYS A 99 -19.42 -12.66 -4.99
CA LYS A 99 -19.07 -13.56 -6.10
C LYS A 99 -18.22 -14.76 -5.67
N GLN A 100 -17.81 -14.81 -4.41
CA GLN A 100 -16.97 -15.88 -3.85
C GLN A 100 -15.67 -16.11 -4.65
N VAL A 101 -15.05 -15.02 -5.12
CA VAL A 101 -13.76 -15.05 -5.82
C VAL A 101 -12.68 -14.43 -4.95
N ASP A 102 -11.45 -14.94 -5.10
CA ASP A 102 -10.31 -14.37 -4.42
C ASP A 102 -9.78 -13.14 -5.14
N TYR A 103 -9.85 -13.13 -6.47
CA TYR A 103 -9.37 -12.05 -7.32
C TYR A 103 -10.36 -11.76 -8.44
N CYS A 104 -10.36 -10.51 -8.94
CA CYS A 104 -11.29 -10.11 -9.99
C CYS A 104 -11.16 -10.94 -11.28
N TYR A 105 -9.96 -11.35 -11.68
CA TYR A 105 -9.76 -12.14 -12.91
C TYR A 105 -10.47 -13.50 -12.91
N GLN A 106 -10.87 -14.01 -11.74
CA GLN A 106 -11.59 -15.27 -11.59
C GLN A 106 -13.10 -15.11 -11.81
N CYS A 107 -13.60 -13.88 -11.92
CA CYS A 107 -15.00 -13.61 -12.17
C CYS A 107 -15.30 -13.64 -13.66
N ASP A 108 -16.39 -14.30 -14.07
CA ASP A 108 -16.81 -14.39 -15.48
C ASP A 108 -17.16 -13.03 -16.11
N GLU A 109 -17.44 -12.03 -15.28
CA GLU A 109 -17.71 -10.65 -15.73
C GLU A 109 -16.43 -9.82 -15.87
N PHE A 110 -15.25 -10.38 -15.61
CA PHE A 110 -14.00 -9.63 -15.74
C PHE A 110 -13.53 -9.56 -17.21
N PRO A 111 -13.14 -8.37 -17.70
CA PRO A 111 -13.16 -7.06 -17.03
C PRO A 111 -14.55 -6.41 -17.00
N CYS A 112 -14.92 -5.78 -15.88
CA CYS A 112 -16.17 -5.01 -15.70
C CYS A 112 -15.91 -3.55 -15.31
N ASN A 113 -16.97 -2.73 -15.26
CA ASN A 113 -16.94 -1.31 -14.87
C ASN A 113 -17.43 -1.03 -13.43
N ARG A 114 -17.64 -2.08 -12.61
CA ARG A 114 -18.22 -1.98 -11.26
C ARG A 114 -17.21 -1.64 -10.16
N THR A 115 -15.97 -1.26 -10.50
CA THR A 115 -14.90 -1.08 -9.52
C THR A 115 -14.96 0.26 -8.77
N ASN A 116 -15.60 1.27 -9.37
CA ASN A 116 -15.59 2.67 -8.92
C ASN A 116 -14.18 3.29 -8.82
N PHE A 117 -13.21 2.73 -9.55
CA PHE A 117 -11.86 3.28 -9.62
C PHE A 117 -11.80 4.46 -10.60
N ASP A 118 -10.91 5.42 -10.32
CA ASP A 118 -10.51 6.40 -11.33
C ASP A 118 -9.79 5.70 -12.50
N GLU A 119 -9.59 6.43 -13.60
CA GLU A 119 -9.03 5.88 -14.83
C GLU A 119 -7.66 5.21 -14.63
N ASN A 120 -6.78 5.80 -13.82
CA ASN A 120 -5.43 5.28 -13.60
C ASN A 120 -5.48 3.99 -12.80
N LEU A 121 -6.26 3.98 -11.73
CA LEU A 121 -6.44 2.81 -10.87
C LEU A 121 -7.18 1.69 -11.60
N TYR A 122 -8.14 2.02 -12.47
CA TYR A 122 -8.84 1.06 -13.32
C TYR A 122 -7.88 0.37 -14.30
N LYS A 123 -7.05 1.14 -15.01
CA LYS A 123 -6.01 0.59 -15.91
C LYS A 123 -5.02 -0.30 -15.16
N ALA A 124 -4.57 0.13 -13.98
CA ALA A 124 -3.69 -0.66 -13.14
C ALA A 124 -4.34 -1.96 -12.69
N TRP A 125 -5.59 -1.90 -12.21
CA TRP A 125 -6.39 -3.07 -11.82
C TRP A 125 -6.54 -4.09 -12.95
N GLY A 126 -6.92 -3.64 -14.15
CA GLY A 126 -7.08 -4.51 -15.31
C GLY A 126 -5.76 -5.20 -15.67
N ARG A 127 -4.68 -4.42 -15.82
CA ARG A 127 -3.33 -4.93 -16.11
C ARG A 127 -2.86 -5.96 -15.07
N ILE A 128 -3.03 -5.65 -13.78
CA ILE A 128 -2.61 -6.54 -12.70
C ILE A 128 -3.36 -7.87 -12.76
N ASN A 129 -4.69 -7.82 -12.92
CA ASN A 129 -5.51 -9.03 -12.95
C ASN A 129 -5.20 -9.88 -14.20
N GLU A 130 -4.91 -9.27 -15.34
CA GLU A 130 -4.40 -9.99 -16.51
C GLU A 130 -3.04 -10.63 -16.28
N ILE A 131 -2.11 -9.97 -15.58
CA ILE A 131 -0.82 -10.58 -15.22
C ILE A 131 -1.03 -11.80 -14.32
N ILE A 132 -1.88 -11.69 -13.30
CA ILE A 132 -2.17 -12.80 -12.39
C ILE A 132 -2.82 -13.96 -13.15
N LYS A 133 -3.77 -13.68 -14.04
CA LYS A 133 -4.44 -14.69 -14.88
C LYS A 133 -3.47 -15.46 -15.77
N ASN A 134 -2.52 -14.76 -16.39
CA ASN A 134 -1.60 -15.35 -17.37
C ASN A 134 -0.37 -15.99 -16.73
N GLU A 135 0.13 -15.44 -15.62
CA GLU A 135 1.40 -15.87 -15.03
C GLU A 135 1.25 -16.65 -13.72
N GLY A 136 0.08 -16.60 -13.09
CA GLY A 136 -0.16 -17.16 -11.76
C GLY A 136 0.14 -16.16 -10.64
N ILE A 137 -0.49 -16.39 -9.49
CA ILE A 137 -0.43 -15.48 -8.34
C ILE A 137 0.95 -15.45 -7.70
N GLU A 138 1.65 -16.59 -7.67
CA GLU A 138 2.97 -16.74 -7.07
C GLU A 138 4.02 -15.90 -7.82
N LYS A 139 4.05 -16.00 -9.16
CA LYS A 139 4.96 -15.19 -9.99
C LYS A 139 4.62 -13.71 -9.89
N TYR A 140 3.35 -13.35 -9.87
CA TYR A 140 2.94 -11.97 -9.69
C TYR A 140 3.39 -11.43 -8.33
N TYR A 141 3.19 -12.18 -7.26
CA TYR A 141 3.62 -11.81 -5.91
C TYR A 141 5.14 -11.59 -5.81
N GLU A 142 5.95 -12.47 -6.41
CA GLU A 142 7.40 -12.26 -6.47
C GLU A 142 7.79 -10.96 -7.19
N LYS A 143 7.03 -10.56 -8.21
CA LYS A 143 7.23 -9.27 -8.89
C LYS A 143 6.87 -8.10 -7.98
N THR A 144 5.82 -8.20 -7.16
CA THR A 144 5.43 -7.12 -6.23
C THR A 144 6.47 -6.90 -5.14
N LEU A 145 7.22 -7.94 -4.75
CA LEU A 145 8.29 -7.80 -3.77
C LEU A 145 9.46 -6.93 -4.26
N LYS A 146 9.73 -6.95 -5.57
CA LYS A 146 10.90 -6.30 -6.21
C LYS A 146 10.62 -4.88 -6.68
N ARG A 147 9.35 -4.46 -6.75
CA ARG A 147 8.96 -3.17 -7.34
C ARG A 147 8.34 -2.25 -6.28
N PRO A 148 8.60 -0.94 -6.34
CA PRO A 148 7.81 0.03 -5.61
C PRO A 148 6.33 -0.07 -6.00
N ARG A 149 5.43 0.26 -5.07
CA ARG A 149 3.99 0.29 -5.33
C ARG A 149 3.55 1.50 -6.15
N TYR A 150 4.19 2.65 -5.93
CA TYR A 150 3.75 3.96 -6.42
C TYR A 150 4.56 4.40 -7.65
N ILE A 151 4.62 3.54 -8.68
CA ILE A 151 5.28 3.79 -9.98
C ILE A 151 4.36 3.49 -11.16
#